data_AF-X1DFR8-F1
#
_entry.id   AF-X1DFR8-F1
#
_cell.length_a   1.000
_cell.length_b   1.000
_cell.length_c   1.000
_cell.angle_alpha   90.00
_cell.angle_beta   90.00
_cell.angle_gamma   90.00
#
_symmetry.space_group_name_H-M   'P 1'
#
loop_
_entity.id
_entity.type
_entity.pdbx_description
1 polymer ?
#
loop_
_entity_poly.entity_id
_entity_poly.type
_entity_poly.pdbx_seq_one_letter_code
_entity_poly.pdbx_strand_id
1 'polypeptide(L)'
;KIKLAVKETGIKHIAIAGGVSANSEIRKVLKGTEEKYGWTTYIPKFEYTTDNAAMIAIVGHLKYLENNFTEEKTTATARLKVNEH
;
A
#
# COMPACT_ATOMS: atom_id res chain seq x y z
N LYS A 1 -11.89 5.07 -11.08
CA LYS A 1 -11.24 5.72 -9.90
C LYS A 1 -9.74 5.89 -10.10
N ILE A 2 -8.94 4.84 -10.32
CA ILE A 2 -7.47 4.97 -10.52
C ILE A 2 -7.09 5.98 -11.63
N LYS A 3 -7.69 5.87 -12.82
CA LYS A 3 -7.44 6.82 -13.93
C LYS A 3 -7.75 8.27 -13.57
N LEU A 4 -8.79 8.48 -12.76
CA LEU A 4 -9.18 9.81 -12.30
C LEU A 4 -8.14 10.35 -11.32
N ALA A 5 -7.75 9.55 -10.32
CA ALA A 5 -6.69 9.92 -9.38
C ALA A 5 -5.37 10.23 -10.07
N VAL A 6 -4.97 9.43 -11.08
CA VAL A 6 -3.78 9.70 -11.91
C VAL A 6 -3.89 11.02 -12.66
N LYS A 7 -5.06 11.29 -13.27
CA LYS A 7 -5.30 12.55 -13.99
C LYS A 7 -5.26 13.76 -13.05
N GLU A 8 -5.80 13.64 -11.84
CA GLU A 8 -5.92 14.71 -10.86
C GLU A 8 -4.59 14.99 -10.14
N THR A 9 -3.81 13.96 -9.83
CA THR A 9 -2.57 14.09 -9.03
C THR A 9 -1.29 14.05 -9.86
N GLY A 10 -1.36 13.59 -11.12
CA GLY A 10 -0.19 13.41 -11.98
C GLY A 10 0.73 12.24 -11.60
N ILE A 11 0.35 11.40 -10.64
CA ILE A 11 1.17 10.25 -10.22
C ILE A 11 1.36 9.25 -11.37
N LYS A 12 2.56 8.69 -11.46
CA LYS A 12 2.91 7.65 -12.44
C LYS A 12 3.17 6.29 -11.80
N HIS A 13 3.09 6.21 -10.49
CA HIS A 13 3.36 4.99 -9.73
C HIS A 13 2.10 4.58 -8.99
N ILE A 14 1.70 3.33 -9.19
CA ILE A 14 0.48 2.76 -8.61
C ILE A 14 0.87 1.50 -7.87
N ALA A 15 0.63 1.46 -6.57
CA ALA A 15 0.74 0.25 -5.77
C ALA A 15 -0.66 -0.24 -5.40
N ILE A 16 -0.83 -1.56 -5.35
CA ILE A 16 -2.05 -2.19 -4.81
C ILE A 16 -1.72 -3.06 -3.60
N ALA A 17 -2.61 -3.09 -2.63
CA ALA A 17 -2.47 -3.84 -1.38
C ALA A 17 -3.84 -4.36 -0.90
N GLY A 18 -3.82 -5.14 0.19
CA GLY A 18 -5.01 -5.77 0.78
C GLY A 18 -5.40 -7.08 0.08
N GLY A 19 -6.19 -7.93 0.75
CA GLY A 19 -6.47 -9.29 0.27
C GLY A 19 -7.09 -9.35 -1.14
N VAL A 20 -7.88 -8.34 -1.52
CA VAL A 20 -8.47 -8.24 -2.88
C VAL A 20 -7.40 -8.08 -3.96
N SER A 21 -6.23 -7.53 -3.64
CA SER A 21 -5.09 -7.42 -4.57
C SER A 21 -4.48 -8.79 -4.92
N ALA A 22 -4.86 -9.88 -4.24
CA ALA A 22 -4.55 -11.24 -4.67
C ALA A 22 -5.32 -11.64 -5.94
N ASN A 23 -6.43 -11.01 -6.30
CA ASN A 23 -7.22 -11.42 -7.45
C ASN A 23 -6.41 -11.36 -8.76
N SER A 24 -6.33 -12.48 -9.48
CA SER A 24 -5.53 -12.64 -10.70
C SER A 24 -5.97 -11.71 -11.83
N GLU A 25 -7.27 -11.49 -11.99
CA GLU A 25 -7.81 -10.60 -13.02
C GLU A 25 -7.47 -9.14 -12.72
N ILE A 26 -7.56 -8.71 -11.46
CA ILE A 26 -7.12 -7.36 -11.05
C ILE A 26 -5.64 -7.14 -11.38
N ARG A 27 -4.79 -8.12 -11.06
CA ARG A 27 -3.34 -8.05 -11.34
C ARG A 27 -3.07 -7.93 -12.84
N LYS A 28 -3.74 -8.76 -13.64
CA LYS A 28 -3.62 -8.77 -15.10
C LYS A 28 -4.05 -7.44 -15.72
N VAL A 29 -5.20 -6.91 -15.31
CA VAL A 29 -5.72 -5.63 -15.82
C VAL A 29 -4.79 -4.48 -15.48
N LEU A 30 -4.28 -4.40 -14.24
CA LEU A 30 -3.38 -3.31 -13.85
C LEU A 30 -2.04 -3.36 -14.58
N LYS A 31 -1.46 -4.55 -14.73
CA LYS A 31 -0.22 -4.73 -15.50
C LYS A 31 -0.41 -4.45 -16.98
N GLY A 32 -1.46 -4.99 -17.60
CA GLY A 32 -1.76 -4.76 -19.01
C GLY A 32 -2.15 -3.31 -19.35
N THR A 33 -2.38 -2.46 -18.35
CA THR A 33 -2.70 -1.05 -18.56
C THR A 33 -1.52 -0.10 -18.32
N GLU A 34 -0.35 -0.61 -17.92
CA GLU A 34 0.89 0.17 -17.77
C GLU A 34 1.27 0.85 -19.09
N GLU A 35 1.39 0.10 -20.18
CA GLU A 35 1.74 0.65 -21.50
C GLU A 35 0.70 1.64 -22.01
N LYS A 36 -0.59 1.34 -21.77
CA LYS A 36 -1.71 2.16 -22.23
C LYS A 36 -1.76 3.53 -21.55
N TYR A 37 -1.40 3.60 -20.26
CA TYR A 37 -1.54 4.83 -19.46
C TYR A 37 -0.20 5.45 -19.04
N GLY A 38 0.93 4.81 -19.38
CA GLY A 38 2.27 5.31 -19.07
C GLY A 38 2.60 5.36 -17.57
N TRP A 39 1.97 4.50 -16.76
CA TRP A 39 2.27 4.34 -15.34
C TRP A 39 2.99 3.03 -15.07
N THR A 40 3.57 2.91 -13.87
CA THR A 40 4.17 1.68 -13.34
C THR A 40 3.34 1.14 -12.19
N THR A 41 3.01 -0.14 -12.25
CA THR A 41 2.24 -0.88 -11.24
C THR A 41 3.17 -1.72 -10.37
N TYR A 42 3.02 -1.60 -9.06
CA TYR A 42 3.66 -2.42 -8.06
C TYR A 42 2.62 -3.35 -7.43
N ILE A 43 2.86 -4.65 -7.55
CA ILE A 43 1.98 -5.68 -7.03
C ILE A 43 2.81 -6.60 -6.13
N PRO A 44 2.51 -6.70 -4.83
CA PRO A 44 3.25 -7.57 -3.93
C PRO A 44 2.99 -9.05 -4.27
N LYS A 45 3.91 -9.92 -3.84
CA LYS A 45 3.69 -11.37 -3.84
C LYS A 45 2.43 -11.72 -3.06
N PHE A 46 1.77 -12.81 -3.41
CA PHE A 46 0.52 -13.24 -2.79
C PHE A 46 0.61 -13.35 -1.27
N GLU A 47 1.69 -13.94 -0.75
CA GLU A 47 1.99 -14.06 0.68
C GLU A 47 2.04 -12.72 1.45
N TYR A 48 2.16 -11.60 0.73
CA TYR A 48 2.21 -10.25 1.29
C TYR A 48 0.97 -9.40 1.00
N THR A 49 -0.09 -9.98 0.42
CA THR A 49 -1.32 -9.23 0.09
C THR A 49 -2.34 -9.17 1.22
N THR A 50 -2.45 -10.23 2.01
CA THR A 50 -3.33 -10.30 3.18
C THR A 50 -2.59 -9.84 4.43
N ASP A 51 -3.32 -9.65 5.53
CA ASP A 51 -2.72 -9.28 6.80
C ASP A 51 -1.66 -10.30 7.23
N ASN A 52 -0.45 -9.82 7.51
CA ASN A 52 0.68 -10.64 7.89
C ASN A 52 1.65 -9.88 8.81
N ALA A 53 2.53 -10.60 9.51
CA ALA A 53 3.50 -9.97 10.41
C ALA A 53 4.63 -9.23 9.66
N ALA A 54 4.95 -9.63 8.42
CA ALA A 54 6.02 -9.00 7.65
C ALA A 54 5.72 -7.54 7.31
N MET A 55 4.45 -7.20 6.98
CA MET A 55 4.05 -5.81 6.76
C MET A 55 4.15 -4.96 8.04
N ILE A 56 3.91 -5.54 9.22
CA ILE A 56 4.09 -4.84 10.50
C ILE A 56 5.57 -4.64 10.79
N ALA A 57 6.39 -5.67 10.56
CA ALA A 57 7.84 -5.63 10.80
C ALA A 57 8.53 -4.57 9.93
N ILE A 58 8.22 -4.47 8.63
CA ILE A 58 8.84 -3.48 7.75
C ILE A 58 8.44 -2.05 8.14
N VAL A 59 7.18 -1.82 8.54
CA VAL A 59 6.74 -0.50 9.04
C VAL A 59 7.47 -0.15 10.33
N GLY A 60 7.61 -1.10 11.26
CA GLY A 60 8.38 -0.90 12.49
C GLY A 60 9.85 -0.56 12.22
N HIS A 61 10.47 -1.26 11.27
CA HIS A 61 11.86 -1.00 10.87
C HIS A 61 12.03 0.38 10.22
N LEU A 62 11.13 0.78 9.32
CA LEU A 62 11.17 2.13 8.71
C LEU A 62 10.99 3.23 9.75
N LYS A 63 10.04 3.08 10.68
CA LYS A 63 9.85 4.02 11.79
C LYS A 63 11.08 4.10 12.70
N TYR A 64 11.73 2.97 12.98
CA TYR A 64 12.98 2.94 13.74
C TYR A 64 14.09 3.75 13.05
N LEU A 65 14.27 3.58 11.73
CA LEU A 65 15.26 4.35 10.96
C LEU A 65 14.97 5.86 10.95
N GLU A 66 13.69 6.24 11.05
CA GLU A 66 13.24 7.64 11.15
C GLU A 66 13.26 8.18 12.59
N ASN A 67 13.72 7.40 13.58
CA ASN A 67 13.61 7.71 15.01
C ASN A 67 12.18 8.02 15.49
N ASN A 68 11.17 7.46 14.81
CA ASN A 68 9.76 7.62 15.13
C ASN A 68 9.32 6.54 16.14
N PHE A 69 9.56 6.80 17.42
CA PHE A 69 9.21 5.91 18.52
C PHE A 69 7.87 6.29 19.16
N THR A 70 7.19 5.29 19.72
CA THR A 70 5.97 5.51 20.50
C THR A 70 6.28 5.51 21.99
N GLU A 71 5.40 6.11 22.79
CA GLU A 71 5.51 6.06 24.25
C GLU A 71 5.04 4.72 24.81
N GLU A 72 5.56 4.32 25.98
CA GLU A 72 5.15 3.07 26.65
C GLU A 72 3.65 3.02 26.99
N LYS A 73 3.03 4.20 27.20
CA LYS A 73 1.61 4.33 27.52
C LYS A 73 0.67 4.17 26.31
N THR A 74 1.20 3.97 25.10
CA THR A 74 0.39 3.85 23.88
C THR A 74 -0.51 2.62 23.96
N THR A 75 -1.79 2.82 23.64
CA THR A 75 -2.81 1.77 23.69
C THR A 75 -3.38 1.47 22.31
N ALA A 76 -4.00 0.29 22.18
CA ALA A 76 -4.68 -0.10 20.94
C ALA A 76 -5.94 0.74 20.71
N THR A 77 -6.17 1.16 19.46
CA THR A 77 -7.37 1.89 19.04
C THR A 77 -8.05 1.15 17.90
N ALA A 78 -9.32 0.79 18.07
CA ALA A 78 -10.08 0.03 17.06
C ALA A 78 -10.42 0.83 15.79
N ARG A 79 -10.37 2.17 15.85
CA ARG A 79 -10.69 3.09 14.74
C ARG A 79 -9.56 4.10 14.50
N LEU A 80 -8.33 3.59 14.40
CA LEU A 80 -7.16 4.42 14.10
C LEU A 80 -7.32 5.06 12.70
N LYS A 81 -7.19 6.38 12.60
CA LYS A 81 -7.22 7.08 11.32
C LYS A 81 -5.82 7.16 10.72
N VAL A 82 -5.72 6.94 9.41
CA VAL A 82 -4.45 6.97 8.67
C VAL A 82 -3.93 8.39 8.41
N ASN A 83 -4.81 9.40 8.46
CA ASN A 83 -4.47 10.80 8.13
C ASN A 83 -4.09 11.65 9.35
N GLU A 84 -3.93 11.03 10.53
CA GLU A 84 -3.51 11.74 11.74
C GLU A 84 -1.98 11.61 11.87
N HIS A 85 -1.27 12.51 11.17
CA HIS A 85 0.14 12.82 11.37
C HIS A 85 0.26 14.29 11.74
#